data_AF-A0A367RSV8-F1
#
_entry.id   AF-A0A367RSV8-F1
#
_cell.length_a   1.000
_cell.length_b   1.000
_cell.length_c   1.000
_cell.angle_alpha   90.00
_cell.angle_beta   90.00
_cell.angle_gamma   90.00
#
_symmetry.space_group_name_H-M   'P 1'
#
loop_
_entity.id
_entity.type
_entity.pdbx_description
1 polymer ?
#
loop_
_entity_poly.entity_id
_entity_poly.type
_entity_poly.pdbx_seq_one_letter_code
_entity_poly.pdbx_strand_id
1 'polypeptide(L)'
;MWLKYGVDKDGLLVCIEDIPRGKTLLNCPYCQGNLIAKKGKVKEYHFFHEEQTCHPVAKRDFPNLPLYDNFNIQLSAKGLKQLKLLWHEYGTKNYPISFDLIPSELIKAGMLRKNVYLRPPGYEFSEQGKIPVGALELPLFNEVQEPLLLKKLQKLTLAFEHALYKNALDLTYRHIDLKLYRAQLKRILSCTLYFLEVKTDKENLYKIGVTARPITQRVAEIEIDLLPYYKTVAIKVLGVWSHRGNVELYFKHRFHGFNYTIGSLTEYFKFNASDAQSILIELQQMLPKTLSEVEIDILTNNSTFIQVAI
;
A
#
# COMPACT_ATOMS: atom_id res chain seq x y z
N MET A 1 -6.97 -9.54 9.52
CA MET A 1 -5.70 -9.02 9.00
C MET A 1 -4.60 -10.00 9.35
N TRP A 2 -3.55 -10.13 8.52
CA TRP A 2 -2.59 -11.22 8.67
C TRP A 2 -1.20 -10.74 9.11
N LEU A 3 -0.43 -11.62 9.76
CA LEU A 3 0.96 -11.34 10.16
C LEU A 3 1.87 -11.34 8.93
N LYS A 4 2.43 -10.19 8.56
CA LYS A 4 3.30 -10.02 7.36
C LYS A 4 4.80 -10.15 7.65
N TYR A 5 5.21 -10.22 8.91
CA TYR A 5 6.62 -10.32 9.30
C TYR A 5 6.84 -11.41 10.35
N GLY A 6 7.95 -12.13 10.20
CA GLY A 6 8.54 -12.98 11.24
C GLY A 6 9.85 -12.37 11.72
N VAL A 7 10.40 -12.90 12.82
CA VAL A 7 11.76 -12.58 13.26
C VAL A 7 12.68 -13.77 13.03
N ASP A 8 13.91 -13.52 12.59
CA ASP A 8 14.94 -14.55 12.50
C ASP A 8 15.69 -14.76 13.83
N LYS A 9 16.68 -15.64 13.83
CA LYS A 9 17.53 -15.95 14.99
C LYS A 9 18.31 -14.74 15.53
N ASP A 10 18.56 -13.74 14.69
CA ASP A 10 19.30 -12.53 15.01
C ASP A 10 18.35 -11.40 15.45
N GLY A 11 17.04 -11.69 15.54
CA GLY A 11 16.00 -10.75 15.93
C GLY A 11 15.60 -9.78 14.81
N LEU A 12 16.03 -10.02 13.57
CA LEU A 12 15.72 -9.17 12.43
C LEU A 12 14.35 -9.52 11.86
N LEU A 13 13.60 -8.48 11.49
CA LEU A 13 12.28 -8.64 10.88
C LEU A 13 12.42 -9.04 9.40
N VAL A 14 11.80 -10.16 9.04
CA VAL A 14 11.78 -10.69 7.68
C VAL A 14 10.35 -10.62 7.14
N CYS A 15 10.16 -9.97 5.99
CA CYS A 15 8.85 -9.85 5.35
C CYS A 15 8.46 -11.15 4.67
N ILE A 16 7.16 -11.49 4.72
CA ILE A 16 6.62 -12.67 4.04
C ILE A 16 6.94 -12.68 2.55
N GLU A 17 7.01 -11.52 1.90
CA GLU A 17 7.31 -11.43 0.47
C GLU A 17 8.70 -11.97 0.13
N ASP A 18 9.66 -11.89 1.04
CA ASP A 18 11.07 -12.16 0.77
C ASP A 18 11.48 -13.63 0.98
N ILE A 19 10.55 -14.49 1.40
CA ILE A 19 10.81 -15.90 1.69
C ILE A 19 9.97 -16.87 0.85
N PRO A 20 10.41 -18.10 0.60
CA PRO A 20 9.59 -19.08 -0.09
C PRO A 20 8.37 -19.52 0.75
N ARG A 21 7.39 -20.17 0.10
CA ARG A 21 6.26 -20.82 0.78
C ARG A 21 6.76 -22.01 1.59
N GLY A 22 6.16 -22.26 2.75
CA GLY A 22 6.36 -23.49 3.53
C GLY A 22 6.83 -23.25 4.96
N LYS A 23 7.45 -24.27 5.56
CA LYS A 23 8.06 -24.15 6.89
C LYS A 23 9.21 -23.16 6.84
N THR A 24 9.40 -22.42 7.94
CA THR A 24 10.43 -21.39 8.05
C THR A 24 11.18 -21.55 9.37
N LEU A 25 12.36 -20.93 9.46
CA LEU A 25 13.09 -20.77 10.72
C LEU A 25 12.71 -19.47 11.44
N LEU A 26 11.60 -18.83 11.04
CA LEU A 26 11.17 -17.56 11.59
C LEU A 26 10.19 -17.77 12.75
N ASN A 27 10.28 -16.88 13.72
CA ASN A 27 9.44 -16.88 14.91
C ASN A 27 8.45 -15.71 14.87
N CYS A 28 7.34 -15.87 15.58
CA CYS A 28 6.35 -14.81 15.76
C CYS A 28 6.97 -13.67 16.57
N PRO A 29 6.92 -12.41 16.09
CA PRO A 29 7.49 -11.28 16.82
C PRO A 29 6.81 -11.06 18.18
N TYR A 30 5.60 -11.58 18.39
CA TYR A 30 4.84 -11.42 19.63
C TYR A 30 5.04 -12.53 20.66
N CYS A 31 5.03 -13.79 20.23
CA CYS A 31 5.07 -14.94 21.14
C CYS A 31 6.27 -15.87 20.92
N GLN A 32 7.12 -15.57 19.95
CA GLN A 32 8.26 -16.40 19.53
C GLN A 32 7.90 -17.81 19.01
N GLY A 33 6.62 -18.13 18.81
CA GLY A 33 6.19 -19.39 18.22
C GLY A 33 6.60 -19.54 16.75
N ASN A 34 6.86 -20.78 16.30
CA ASN A 34 7.30 -21.08 14.94
C ASN A 34 6.26 -20.65 13.88
N LEU A 35 6.77 -20.13 12.76
CA LEU A 35 5.93 -19.64 11.65
C LEU A 35 6.07 -20.48 10.37
N ILE A 36 4.94 -20.58 9.66
CA ILE A 36 4.82 -21.15 8.33
C ILE A 36 4.43 -20.03 7.37
N ALA A 37 5.18 -19.90 6.27
CA ALA A 37 4.89 -18.99 5.18
C ALA A 37 3.76 -19.54 4.30
N LYS A 38 2.59 -18.90 4.37
CA LYS A 38 1.43 -19.20 3.52
C LYS A 38 1.40 -18.21 2.37
N LYS A 39 1.77 -18.69 1.17
CA LYS A 39 1.63 -17.97 -0.09
C LYS A 39 0.69 -18.76 -1.02
N GLY A 40 -0.41 -18.15 -1.41
CA GLY A 40 -1.43 -18.77 -2.26
C GLY A 40 -2.10 -17.75 -3.17
N LYS A 41 -2.95 -18.21 -4.09
CA LYS A 41 -3.58 -17.34 -5.10
C LYS A 41 -4.79 -16.54 -4.58
N VAL A 42 -5.37 -16.94 -3.43
CA VAL A 42 -6.66 -16.42 -2.95
C VAL A 42 -6.50 -15.48 -1.77
N LYS A 43 -5.63 -15.82 -0.82
CA LYS A 43 -5.39 -15.01 0.39
C LYS A 43 -4.07 -14.26 0.23
N GLU A 44 -4.01 -13.05 0.78
CA GLU A 44 -2.75 -12.32 0.94
C GLU A 44 -1.69 -13.20 1.58
N TYR A 45 -0.44 -12.99 1.17
CA TYR A 45 0.69 -13.71 1.74
C TYR A 45 0.83 -13.36 3.20
N HIS A 46 0.95 -14.39 4.04
CA HIS A 46 1.10 -14.21 5.47
C HIS A 46 1.85 -15.33 6.15
N PHE A 47 2.28 -15.05 7.37
CA PHE A 47 2.74 -16.05 8.33
C PHE A 47 1.58 -16.61 9.14
N PHE A 48 1.63 -17.92 9.35
CA PHE A 48 0.71 -18.67 10.19
C PHE A 48 1.51 -19.40 11.27
N HIS A 49 0.98 -19.52 12.49
CA HIS A 49 1.66 -20.28 13.56
C HIS A 49 1.63 -21.76 13.22
N GLU A 50 2.72 -22.50 13.43
CA GLU A 50 2.70 -23.96 13.27
C GLU A 50 1.72 -24.63 14.26
N GLU A 51 1.60 -24.05 15.45
CA GLU A 51 0.70 -24.48 16.52
C GLU A 51 -0.50 -23.51 16.67
N GLN A 52 -0.84 -23.14 17.91
CA GLN A 52 -1.94 -22.23 18.20
C GLN A 52 -1.57 -20.79 17.84
N THR A 53 -2.50 -20.10 17.17
CA THR A 53 -2.37 -18.65 16.94
C THR A 53 -2.37 -17.90 18.28
N CYS A 54 -1.33 -17.12 18.54
CA CYS A 54 -1.24 -16.37 19.79
C CYS A 54 -2.28 -15.24 19.88
N HIS A 55 -2.62 -14.87 21.11
CA HIS A 55 -3.66 -13.85 21.39
C HIS A 55 -3.43 -12.51 20.65
N PRO A 56 -2.21 -11.94 20.61
CA PRO A 56 -1.96 -10.71 19.85
C PRO A 56 -2.36 -10.81 18.38
N VAL A 57 -2.02 -11.91 17.71
CA VAL A 57 -2.33 -12.11 16.30
C VAL A 57 -3.82 -12.41 16.08
N ALA A 58 -4.48 -13.06 17.03
CA ALA A 58 -5.88 -13.45 16.92
C ALA A 58 -6.88 -12.32 17.24
N LYS A 59 -6.53 -11.40 18.14
CA LYS A 59 -7.49 -10.47 18.77
C LYS A 59 -7.14 -8.98 18.65
N ARG A 60 -5.91 -8.62 18.30
CA ARG A 60 -5.51 -7.20 18.18
C ARG A 60 -5.48 -6.74 16.73
N ASP A 61 -5.66 -5.44 16.56
CA ASP A 61 -5.40 -4.77 15.30
C ASP A 61 -3.90 -4.61 15.08
N PHE A 62 -3.43 -5.08 13.93
CA PHE A 62 -2.04 -4.91 13.52
C PHE A 62 -1.75 -3.44 13.15
N PRO A 63 -0.50 -2.98 13.36
CA PRO A 63 -0.08 -1.64 12.97
C PRO A 63 0.23 -1.60 11.47
N ASN A 64 -0.80 -1.41 10.65
CA ASN A 64 -0.66 -1.37 9.19
C ASN A 64 -0.51 0.05 8.67
N LEU A 65 0.12 0.18 7.50
CA LEU A 65 0.23 1.43 6.77
C LEU A 65 -1.17 1.91 6.33
N PRO A 66 -1.60 3.12 6.71
CA PRO A 66 -2.82 3.71 6.20
C PRO A 66 -2.86 3.76 4.67
N LEU A 67 -4.00 3.36 4.10
CA LEU A 67 -4.26 3.40 2.65
C LEU A 67 -3.22 2.67 1.79
N TYR A 68 -2.59 1.60 2.29
CA TYR A 68 -1.59 0.85 1.52
C TYR A 68 -2.19 -0.38 0.84
N ASP A 69 -2.78 -1.29 1.61
CA ASP A 69 -3.38 -2.55 1.14
C ASP A 69 -4.91 -2.58 1.28
N ASN A 70 -5.51 -1.52 1.82
CA ASN A 70 -6.95 -1.36 1.96
C ASN A 70 -7.39 0.08 1.66
N PHE A 71 -8.05 0.23 0.51
CA PHE A 71 -8.54 1.51 0.00
C PHE A 71 -10.00 1.81 0.37
N ASN A 72 -10.67 0.95 1.13
CA ASN A 72 -12.09 1.13 1.47
C ASN A 72 -12.33 2.12 2.63
N ILE A 73 -11.27 2.70 3.20
CA ILE A 73 -11.30 3.71 4.30
C ILE A 73 -12.29 3.35 5.42
N GLN A 74 -12.28 2.08 5.84
CA GLN A 74 -13.12 1.56 6.93
C GLN A 74 -14.63 1.74 6.75
N LEU A 75 -15.10 1.97 5.52
CA LEU A 75 -16.53 1.96 5.22
C LEU A 75 -17.11 0.56 5.41
N SER A 76 -18.36 0.49 5.87
CA SER A 76 -19.12 -0.76 5.82
C SER A 76 -19.30 -1.22 4.37
N ALA A 77 -19.55 -2.51 4.15
CA ALA A 77 -19.84 -3.02 2.80
C ALA A 77 -21.02 -2.30 2.14
N LYS A 78 -22.01 -1.89 2.95
CA LYS A 78 -23.16 -1.08 2.52
C LYS A 78 -22.72 0.34 2.13
N GLY A 79 -21.95 1.00 2.99
CA GLY A 79 -21.42 2.34 2.74
C GLY A 79 -20.56 2.38 1.46
N LEU A 80 -19.67 1.40 1.28
CA LEU A 80 -18.85 1.29 0.07
C LEU A 80 -19.70 1.09 -1.19
N LYS A 81 -20.74 0.26 -1.14
CA LYS A 81 -21.66 0.06 -2.26
C LYS A 81 -22.39 1.36 -2.63
N GLN A 82 -22.84 2.11 -1.63
CA GLN A 82 -23.48 3.41 -1.82
C GLN A 82 -22.52 4.44 -2.41
N LEU A 83 -21.28 4.50 -1.91
CA LEU A 83 -20.25 5.39 -2.44
C LEU A 83 -19.96 5.11 -3.93
N LYS A 84 -19.83 3.84 -4.31
CA LYS A 84 -19.63 3.42 -5.70
C LYS A 84 -20.82 3.79 -6.60
N LEU A 85 -22.05 3.64 -6.10
CA LEU A 85 -23.25 4.06 -6.84
C LEU A 85 -23.26 5.57 -7.06
N LEU A 86 -23.00 6.36 -6.02
CA LEU A 86 -22.93 7.82 -6.13
C LEU A 86 -21.81 8.27 -7.08
N TRP A 87 -20.67 7.55 -7.10
CA TRP A 87 -19.58 7.85 -8.02
C TRP A 87 -20.01 7.63 -9.47
N HIS A 88 -20.65 6.50 -9.74
CA HIS A 88 -21.17 6.19 -11.07
C HIS A 88 -22.19 7.23 -11.55
N GLU A 89 -23.17 7.59 -10.71
CA GLU A 89 -24.27 8.47 -11.11
C GLU A 89 -23.86 9.94 -11.22
N TYR A 90 -23.02 10.42 -10.30
CA TYR A 90 -22.68 11.83 -10.13
C TYR A 90 -21.19 12.12 -10.33
N GLY A 91 -20.33 11.34 -9.69
CA GLY A 91 -18.88 11.58 -9.66
C GLY A 91 -18.21 11.55 -11.04
N THR A 92 -18.53 10.57 -11.87
CA THR A 92 -17.98 10.43 -13.23
C THR A 92 -18.35 11.59 -14.16
N LYS A 93 -19.50 12.23 -13.91
CA LYS A 93 -20.02 13.37 -14.67
C LYS A 93 -19.60 14.71 -14.06
N ASN A 94 -18.88 14.68 -12.94
CA ASN A 94 -18.56 15.86 -12.12
C ASN A 94 -19.81 16.67 -11.72
N TYR A 95 -20.90 15.97 -11.41
CA TYR A 95 -22.17 16.58 -10.99
C TYR A 95 -22.30 16.59 -9.47
N PRO A 96 -22.92 17.63 -8.89
CA PRO A 96 -23.22 17.65 -7.47
C PRO A 96 -24.25 16.61 -7.08
N ILE A 97 -24.07 16.06 -5.88
CA ILE A 97 -25.00 15.14 -5.24
C ILE A 97 -25.98 15.95 -4.39
N SER A 98 -27.29 15.70 -4.59
CA SER A 98 -28.34 16.31 -3.78
C SER A 98 -28.27 15.84 -2.32
N PHE A 99 -28.61 16.73 -1.39
CA PHE A 99 -28.59 16.46 0.06
C PHE A 99 -29.40 15.21 0.43
N ASP A 100 -30.58 15.04 -0.18
CA ASP A 100 -31.54 13.98 0.17
C ASP A 100 -31.05 12.57 -0.18
N LEU A 101 -29.99 12.47 -1.00
CA LEU A 101 -29.47 11.20 -1.50
C LEU A 101 -28.26 10.71 -0.70
N ILE A 102 -27.81 11.47 0.30
CA ILE A 102 -26.50 11.23 0.92
C ILE A 102 -26.65 10.49 2.25
N PRO A 103 -26.11 9.27 2.36
CA PRO A 103 -26.03 8.57 3.63
C PRO A 103 -25.16 9.32 4.63
N SER A 104 -25.66 9.49 5.85
CA SER A 104 -24.93 10.17 6.94
C SER A 104 -23.59 9.50 7.29
N GLU A 105 -23.47 8.18 7.08
CA GLU A 105 -22.21 7.43 7.22
C GLU A 105 -21.11 8.00 6.32
N LEU A 106 -21.40 8.34 5.06
CA LEU A 106 -20.42 8.85 4.10
C LEU A 106 -19.93 10.26 4.47
N ILE A 107 -20.82 11.10 5.02
CA ILE A 107 -20.45 12.44 5.52
C ILE A 107 -19.58 12.31 6.76
N LYS A 108 -19.99 11.48 7.75
CA LYS A 108 -19.23 11.27 8.99
C LYS A 108 -17.85 10.66 8.73
N ALA A 109 -17.74 9.80 7.71
CA ALA A 109 -16.47 9.23 7.27
C ALA A 109 -15.61 10.20 6.44
N GLY A 110 -16.11 11.40 6.12
CA GLY A 110 -15.37 12.40 5.34
C GLY A 110 -15.28 12.09 3.84
N MET A 111 -16.09 11.17 3.31
CA MET A 111 -16.06 10.77 1.89
C MET A 111 -16.63 11.86 0.97
N LEU A 112 -17.54 12.68 1.49
CA LEU A 112 -18.21 13.73 0.75
C LEU A 112 -18.05 15.05 1.50
N ARG A 113 -17.83 16.13 0.76
CA ARG A 113 -17.77 17.49 1.31
C ARG A 113 -18.87 18.34 0.71
N LYS A 114 -19.47 19.19 1.53
CA LYS A 114 -20.51 20.13 1.08
C LYS A 114 -19.84 21.26 0.28
N ASN A 115 -20.29 21.47 -0.94
CA ASN A 115 -19.90 22.61 -1.76
C ASN A 115 -21.01 23.66 -1.70
N VAL A 116 -20.76 24.72 -0.92
CA VAL A 116 -21.70 25.83 -0.69
C VAL A 116 -21.73 26.84 -1.84
N TYR A 117 -20.77 26.76 -2.78
CA TYR A 117 -20.67 27.67 -3.90
C TYR A 117 -21.54 27.26 -5.09
N LEU A 118 -22.09 26.04 -5.07
CA LEU A 118 -23.05 25.56 -6.06
C LEU A 118 -24.45 26.14 -5.83
N ARG A 119 -25.22 26.31 -6.91
CA ARG A 119 -26.62 26.75 -6.87
C ARG A 119 -27.51 25.71 -7.58
N PRO A 120 -28.29 24.89 -6.85
CA PRO A 120 -28.36 24.81 -5.39
C PRO A 120 -27.10 24.19 -4.76
N PRO A 121 -26.82 24.43 -3.46
CA PRO A 121 -25.73 23.78 -2.76
C PRO A 121 -25.85 22.25 -2.81
N GLY A 122 -24.72 21.58 -3.01
CA GLY A 122 -24.67 20.12 -3.12
C GLY A 122 -23.44 19.54 -2.45
N TYR A 123 -23.24 18.23 -2.58
CA TYR A 123 -22.01 17.58 -2.15
C TYR A 123 -21.20 17.10 -3.34
N GLU A 124 -19.89 17.09 -3.12
CA GLU A 124 -18.91 16.52 -4.04
C GLU A 124 -18.02 15.53 -3.28
N PHE A 125 -17.34 14.67 -4.03
CA PHE A 125 -16.37 13.74 -3.46
C PHE A 125 -15.18 14.51 -2.90
N SER A 126 -14.86 14.24 -1.64
CA SER A 126 -13.56 14.64 -1.08
C SER A 126 -12.44 13.82 -1.74
N GLU A 127 -11.19 14.23 -1.55
CA GLU A 127 -10.05 13.43 -2.01
C GLU A 127 -10.08 12.02 -1.40
N GLN A 128 -10.40 11.92 -0.11
CA GLN A 128 -10.59 10.64 0.58
C GLN A 128 -11.72 9.82 -0.07
N GLY A 129 -12.86 10.44 -0.40
CA GLY A 129 -13.97 9.76 -1.06
C GLY A 129 -13.66 9.25 -2.46
N LYS A 130 -12.68 9.84 -3.15
CA LYS A 130 -12.23 9.40 -4.47
C LYS A 130 -11.34 8.15 -4.41
N ILE A 131 -10.70 7.83 -3.28
CA ILE A 131 -9.78 6.69 -3.15
C ILE A 131 -10.49 5.33 -3.27
N PRO A 132 -11.59 5.02 -2.53
CA PRO A 132 -12.26 3.72 -2.63
C PRO A 132 -12.79 3.38 -4.02
N VAL A 133 -13.08 4.41 -4.82
CA VAL A 133 -13.60 4.28 -6.18
C VAL A 133 -12.51 4.42 -7.25
N GLY A 134 -11.24 4.54 -6.85
CA GLY A 134 -10.10 4.58 -7.78
C GLY A 134 -10.08 5.85 -8.64
N ALA A 135 -10.53 6.98 -8.11
CA ALA A 135 -10.68 8.22 -8.86
C ALA A 135 -9.73 9.35 -8.41
N LEU A 136 -9.02 9.17 -7.29
CA LEU A 136 -8.05 10.16 -6.86
C LEU A 136 -6.79 10.07 -7.71
N GLU A 137 -6.29 11.21 -8.15
CA GLU A 137 -5.04 11.30 -8.90
C GLU A 137 -3.84 10.91 -8.02
N LEU A 138 -2.80 10.32 -8.60
CA LEU A 138 -1.61 9.80 -7.94
C LEU A 138 -0.83 10.89 -7.17
N PRO A 139 -0.65 12.13 -7.70
CA PRO A 139 -0.05 13.21 -6.92
C PRO A 139 -0.86 13.51 -5.64
N LEU A 140 -2.17 13.70 -5.77
CA LEU A 140 -3.07 13.98 -4.64
C LEU A 140 -3.15 12.80 -3.66
N PHE A 141 -3.04 11.57 -4.14
CA PHE A 141 -2.99 10.40 -3.28
C PHE A 141 -1.79 10.44 -2.32
N ASN A 142 -0.62 10.90 -2.79
CA ASN A 142 0.54 11.09 -1.92
C ASN A 142 0.28 12.16 -0.86
N GLU A 143 -0.33 13.28 -1.24
CA GLU A 143 -0.70 14.37 -0.31
C GLU A 143 -1.66 13.90 0.79
N VAL A 144 -2.58 12.98 0.46
CA VAL A 144 -3.48 12.37 1.44
C VAL A 144 -2.77 11.31 2.30
N GLN A 145 -1.99 10.42 1.69
CA GLN A 145 -1.45 9.25 2.39
C GLN A 145 -0.27 9.60 3.29
N GLU A 146 0.68 10.41 2.83
CA GLU A 146 1.93 10.66 3.57
C GLU A 146 1.70 11.21 4.98
N PRO A 147 0.83 12.22 5.21
CA PRO A 147 0.55 12.68 6.57
C PRO A 147 -0.07 11.61 7.45
N LEU A 148 -0.87 10.70 6.88
CA LEU A 148 -1.46 9.59 7.62
C LEU A 148 -0.40 8.57 8.06
N LEU A 149 0.60 8.29 7.22
CA LEU A 149 1.73 7.42 7.58
C LEU A 149 2.48 8.00 8.79
N LEU A 150 2.87 9.27 8.71
CA LEU A 150 3.63 9.93 9.78
C LEU A 150 2.81 10.08 11.06
N LYS A 151 1.53 10.45 10.96
CA LYS A 151 0.62 10.53 12.11
C LYS A 151 0.46 9.18 12.81
N LYS A 152 0.38 8.08 12.05
CA LYS A 152 0.28 6.73 12.60
C LYS A 152 1.60 6.32 13.29
N LEU A 153 2.76 6.63 12.70
CA LEU A 153 4.06 6.43 13.33
C LEU A 153 4.16 7.17 14.67
N GLN A 154 3.80 8.46 14.69
CA GLN A 154 3.82 9.28 15.89
C GLN A 154 2.91 8.71 16.97
N LYS A 155 1.68 8.29 16.62
CA LYS A 155 0.75 7.65 17.55
C LYS A 155 1.33 6.38 18.19
N LEU A 156 2.01 5.54 17.41
CA LEU A 156 2.63 4.32 17.92
C LEU A 156 3.84 4.62 18.81
N THR A 157 4.64 5.62 18.43
CA THR A 157 5.80 6.08 19.20
C THR A 157 5.38 6.59 20.58
N LEU A 158 4.42 7.52 20.63
CA LEU A 158 3.87 8.04 21.88
C LEU A 158 3.23 6.95 22.74
N ALA A 159 2.57 5.97 22.11
CA ALA A 159 1.99 4.84 22.85
C ALA A 159 3.06 3.95 23.48
N PHE A 160 4.20 3.73 22.82
CA PHE A 160 5.34 3.02 23.38
C PHE A 160 6.01 3.81 24.50
N GLU A 161 6.32 5.09 24.30
CA GLU A 161 6.94 5.95 25.31
C GLU A 161 6.09 6.06 26.58
N HIS A 162 4.78 6.22 26.43
CA HIS A 162 3.87 6.27 27.56
C HIS A 162 3.79 4.92 28.31
N ALA A 163 3.80 3.79 27.58
CA ALA A 163 3.85 2.46 28.20
C ALA A 163 5.18 2.24 28.95
N LEU A 164 6.29 2.73 28.40
CA LEU A 164 7.63 2.66 29.02
C LEU A 164 7.66 3.46 30.32
N TYR A 165 7.20 4.72 30.26
CA TYR A 165 7.13 5.60 31.44
C TYR A 165 6.28 5.01 32.57
N LYS A 166 5.17 4.33 32.23
CA LYS A 166 4.26 3.72 33.21
C LYS A 166 4.62 2.29 33.61
N ASN A 167 5.69 1.72 33.06
CA ASN A 167 6.02 0.30 33.18
C ASN A 167 4.78 -0.60 32.92
N ALA A 168 4.05 -0.30 31.83
CA ALA A 168 2.79 -0.95 31.53
C ALA A 168 3.00 -2.43 31.11
N LEU A 169 2.06 -3.30 31.49
CA LEU A 169 2.10 -4.73 31.16
C LEU A 169 2.11 -5.00 29.64
N ASP A 170 1.64 -4.07 28.81
CA ASP A 170 1.60 -4.19 27.36
C ASP A 170 2.83 -3.56 26.65
N LEU A 171 3.85 -3.11 27.39
CA LEU A 171 5.05 -2.47 26.87
C LEU A 171 5.70 -3.25 25.71
N THR A 172 5.95 -4.54 25.90
CA THR A 172 6.57 -5.41 24.90
C THR A 172 5.76 -5.42 23.61
N TYR A 173 4.42 -5.48 23.71
CA TYR A 173 3.57 -5.47 22.53
C TYR A 173 3.57 -4.12 21.81
N ARG A 174 3.61 -3.00 22.55
CA ARG A 174 3.70 -1.66 21.95
C ARG A 174 5.01 -1.47 21.20
N HIS A 175 6.10 -1.98 21.78
CA HIS A 175 7.41 -1.97 21.16
C HIS A 175 7.41 -2.79 19.85
N ILE A 176 6.85 -4.00 19.87
CA ILE A 176 6.71 -4.83 18.67
C ILE A 176 5.84 -4.12 17.62
N ASP A 177 4.73 -3.51 18.01
CA ASP A 177 3.87 -2.80 17.07
C ASP A 177 4.62 -1.64 16.37
N LEU A 178 5.41 -0.88 17.13
CA LEU A 178 6.25 0.19 16.58
C LEU A 178 7.32 -0.36 15.63
N LYS A 179 8.01 -1.46 16.01
CA LYS A 179 9.01 -2.12 15.15
C LYS A 179 8.41 -2.61 13.83
N LEU A 180 7.26 -3.29 13.89
CA LEU A 180 6.55 -3.76 12.70
C LEU A 180 6.10 -2.62 11.79
N TYR A 181 5.63 -1.51 12.38
CA TYR A 181 5.25 -0.34 11.60
C TYR A 181 6.45 0.31 10.91
N ARG A 182 7.55 0.51 11.65
CA ARG A 182 8.79 1.06 11.10
C ARG A 182 9.36 0.18 10.00
N ALA A 183 9.31 -1.14 10.13
CA ALA A 183 9.75 -2.08 9.08
C ALA A 183 8.91 -1.96 7.81
N GLN A 184 7.59 -1.85 7.93
CA GLN A 184 6.70 -1.62 6.78
C GLN A 184 6.98 -0.29 6.09
N LEU A 185 7.11 0.79 6.86
CA LEU A 185 7.42 2.12 6.33
C LEU A 185 8.79 2.13 5.67
N LYS A 186 9.79 1.49 6.28
CA LYS A 186 11.12 1.31 5.69
C LYS A 186 11.04 0.62 4.34
N ARG A 187 10.25 -0.45 4.21
CA ARG A 187 10.12 -1.22 2.96
C ARG A 187 9.61 -0.33 1.82
N ILE A 188 8.53 0.43 2.03
CA ILE A 188 7.98 1.30 0.98
C ILE A 188 8.91 2.46 0.62
N LEU A 189 9.64 3.00 1.61
CA LEU A 189 10.61 4.07 1.40
C LEU A 189 11.89 3.55 0.74
N SER A 190 12.30 2.31 0.98
CA SER A 190 13.51 1.74 0.35
C SER A 190 13.30 1.38 -1.12
N CYS A 191 12.05 1.40 -1.59
CA CYS A 191 11.67 1.03 -2.93
C CYS A 191 11.59 2.23 -3.88
N THR A 192 12.00 1.99 -5.13
CA THR A 192 11.77 2.87 -6.27
C THR A 192 10.58 2.34 -7.06
N LEU A 193 9.59 3.19 -7.30
CA LEU A 193 8.49 2.92 -8.22
C LEU A 193 9.02 3.06 -9.66
N TYR A 194 8.58 2.20 -10.56
CA TYR A 194 8.88 2.32 -11.99
C TYR A 194 7.63 2.11 -12.84
N PHE A 195 7.61 2.75 -14.00
CA PHE A 195 6.59 2.57 -15.03
C PHE A 195 7.28 2.24 -16.35
N LEU A 196 6.87 1.14 -16.98
CA LEU A 196 7.47 0.60 -18.20
C LEU A 196 6.44 0.53 -19.32
N GLU A 197 6.92 0.78 -20.54
CA GLU A 197 6.30 0.33 -21.77
C GLU A 197 6.99 -0.96 -22.21
N VAL A 198 6.20 -1.96 -22.55
CA VAL A 198 6.66 -3.28 -23.01
C VAL A 198 6.08 -3.51 -24.40
N LYS A 199 6.92 -3.46 -25.42
CA LYS A 199 6.55 -3.75 -26.81
C LYS A 199 6.85 -5.22 -27.09
N THR A 200 5.86 -5.93 -27.58
CA THR A 200 6.00 -7.35 -27.94
C THR A 200 5.69 -7.58 -29.42
N ASP A 201 5.86 -8.81 -29.90
CA ASP A 201 5.46 -9.19 -31.27
C ASP A 201 3.94 -9.11 -31.50
N LYS A 202 3.13 -9.06 -30.44
CA LYS A 202 1.66 -9.11 -30.51
C LYS A 202 1.02 -7.77 -30.16
N GLU A 203 1.58 -7.06 -29.21
CA GLU A 203 0.90 -5.95 -28.53
C GLU A 203 1.85 -5.08 -27.71
N ASN A 204 1.37 -3.88 -27.36
CA ASN A 204 2.01 -3.00 -26.40
C ASN A 204 1.33 -3.14 -25.04
N LEU A 205 2.14 -3.34 -24.01
CA LEU A 205 1.72 -3.50 -22.63
C LEU A 205 2.41 -2.47 -21.76
N TYR A 206 1.84 -2.23 -20.59
CA TYR A 206 2.42 -1.36 -19.58
C TYR A 206 2.58 -2.09 -18.27
N LYS A 207 3.60 -1.75 -17.51
CA LYS A 207 3.86 -2.34 -16.20
C LYS A 207 4.19 -1.26 -15.19
N ILE A 208 3.48 -1.28 -14.06
CA ILE A 208 3.89 -0.58 -12.85
C ILE A 208 4.54 -1.61 -11.91
N GLY A 209 5.52 -1.18 -11.12
CA GLY A 209 6.02 -1.99 -10.03
C GLY A 209 7.01 -1.25 -9.16
N VAL A 210 7.46 -1.91 -8.10
CA VAL A 210 8.50 -1.39 -7.21
C VAL A 210 9.73 -2.28 -7.21
N THR A 211 10.89 -1.69 -6.93
CA THR A 211 12.15 -2.42 -6.78
C THR A 211 13.04 -1.73 -5.76
N ALA A 212 13.72 -2.51 -4.92
CA ALA A 212 14.85 -2.06 -4.10
C ALA A 212 16.21 -2.21 -4.83
N ARG A 213 16.21 -2.90 -5.98
CA ARG A 213 17.38 -3.16 -6.83
C ARG A 213 17.47 -2.10 -7.95
N PRO A 214 18.66 -1.90 -8.55
CA PRO A 214 18.80 -1.05 -9.73
C PRO A 214 17.79 -1.39 -10.83
N ILE A 215 17.19 -0.37 -11.46
CA ILE A 215 16.14 -0.56 -12.46
C ILE A 215 16.61 -1.40 -13.65
N THR A 216 17.88 -1.29 -14.04
CA THR A 216 18.49 -2.07 -15.13
C THR A 216 18.45 -3.57 -14.86
N GLN A 217 18.77 -4.00 -13.63
CA GLN A 217 18.67 -5.40 -13.23
C GLN A 217 17.22 -5.87 -13.26
N ARG A 218 16.29 -5.04 -12.76
CA ARG A 218 14.87 -5.40 -12.74
C ARG A 218 14.27 -5.52 -14.15
N VAL A 219 14.68 -4.67 -15.09
CA VAL A 219 14.25 -4.75 -16.50
C VAL A 219 14.71 -6.04 -17.14
N ALA A 220 15.96 -6.46 -16.92
CA ALA A 220 16.48 -7.73 -17.45
C ALA A 220 15.70 -8.95 -16.92
N GLU A 221 15.34 -8.95 -15.64
CA GLU A 221 14.49 -10.01 -15.06
C GLU A 221 13.10 -10.04 -15.72
N ILE A 222 12.49 -8.87 -15.92
CA ILE A 222 11.16 -8.77 -16.54
C ILE A 222 11.20 -9.26 -17.99
N GLU A 223 12.28 -8.98 -18.72
CA GLU A 223 12.48 -9.49 -20.07
C GLU A 223 12.52 -11.03 -20.07
N ILE A 224 13.34 -11.62 -19.19
CA ILE A 224 13.43 -13.08 -19.02
C ILE A 224 12.07 -13.69 -18.68
N ASP A 225 11.29 -13.07 -17.79
CA ASP A 225 9.95 -13.53 -17.41
C ASP A 225 8.95 -13.52 -18.58
N LEU A 226 9.16 -12.66 -19.59
CA LEU A 226 8.27 -12.47 -20.74
C LEU A 226 8.61 -13.33 -21.96
N LEU A 227 9.89 -13.70 -22.15
CA LEU A 227 10.35 -14.52 -23.27
C LEU A 227 9.58 -15.85 -23.45
N PRO A 228 9.06 -16.54 -22.40
CA PRO A 228 8.21 -17.71 -22.58
C PRO A 228 6.87 -17.44 -23.29
N TYR A 229 6.42 -16.18 -23.35
CA TYR A 229 5.09 -15.81 -23.85
C TYR A 229 5.12 -15.05 -25.19
N TYR A 230 6.25 -14.43 -25.51
CA TYR A 230 6.44 -13.52 -26.64
C TYR A 230 7.76 -13.81 -27.37
N LYS A 231 7.76 -13.67 -28.69
CA LYS A 231 8.96 -13.91 -29.51
C LYS A 231 9.97 -12.79 -29.41
N THR A 232 9.46 -11.56 -29.31
CA THR A 232 10.27 -10.35 -29.17
C THR A 232 9.72 -9.55 -28.01
N VAL A 233 10.62 -9.02 -27.18
CA VAL A 233 10.29 -8.16 -26.05
C VAL A 233 11.24 -6.98 -26.09
N ALA A 234 10.70 -5.77 -26.11
CA ALA A 234 11.48 -4.54 -25.99
C ALA A 234 10.87 -3.68 -24.88
N ILE A 235 11.65 -3.42 -23.84
CA ILE A 235 11.20 -2.71 -22.65
C ILE A 235 11.79 -1.30 -22.64
N LYS A 236 10.93 -0.30 -22.51
CA LYS A 236 11.30 1.10 -22.31
C LYS A 236 10.89 1.54 -20.91
N VAL A 237 11.85 2.05 -20.15
CA VAL A 237 11.57 2.72 -18.86
C VAL A 237 10.97 4.09 -19.16
N LEU A 238 9.72 4.31 -18.79
CA LEU A 238 9.03 5.58 -18.98
C LEU A 238 9.27 6.54 -17.81
N GLY A 239 9.45 6.01 -16.61
CA GLY A 239 9.76 6.81 -15.42
C GLY A 239 10.16 5.96 -14.22
N VAL A 240 10.90 6.59 -13.32
CA VAL A 240 11.32 6.04 -12.02
C VAL A 240 11.15 7.10 -10.94
N TRP A 241 10.62 6.69 -9.79
CA TRP A 241 10.37 7.59 -8.66
C TRP A 241 10.87 6.94 -7.37
N SER A 242 11.99 7.45 -6.85
CA SER A 242 12.60 6.97 -5.61
C SER A 242 11.68 7.22 -4.42
N HIS A 243 11.69 6.29 -3.45
CA HIS A 243 10.91 6.36 -2.22
C HIS A 243 9.38 6.41 -2.43
N ARG A 244 8.90 5.97 -3.60
CA ARG A 244 7.46 5.95 -3.97
C ARG A 244 6.86 4.55 -3.96
N GLY A 245 7.39 3.63 -3.15
CA GLY A 245 6.86 2.27 -3.05
C GLY A 245 5.39 2.21 -2.60
N ASN A 246 4.90 3.25 -1.93
CA ASN A 246 3.53 3.38 -1.45
C ASN A 246 2.47 3.48 -2.57
N VAL A 247 2.86 3.90 -3.78
CA VAL A 247 1.92 4.23 -4.88
C VAL A 247 1.45 2.99 -5.64
N GLU A 248 2.26 1.94 -5.70
CA GLU A 248 2.02 0.78 -6.57
C GLU A 248 0.64 0.14 -6.36
N LEU A 249 0.27 -0.15 -5.11
CA LEU A 249 -0.99 -0.82 -4.81
C LEU A 249 -2.19 0.07 -5.14
N TYR A 250 -2.06 1.38 -4.94
CA TYR A 250 -3.13 2.32 -5.31
C TYR A 250 -3.27 2.44 -6.82
N PHE A 251 -2.16 2.44 -7.57
CA PHE A 251 -2.19 2.37 -9.03
C PHE A 251 -2.95 1.13 -9.51
N LYS A 252 -2.63 -0.05 -8.96
CA LYS A 252 -3.30 -1.30 -9.30
C LYS A 252 -4.79 -1.28 -8.98
N HIS A 253 -5.16 -0.69 -7.84
CA HIS A 253 -6.55 -0.50 -7.43
C HIS A 253 -7.31 0.42 -8.41
N ARG A 254 -6.72 1.58 -8.75
CA ARG A 254 -7.32 2.56 -9.67
C ARG A 254 -7.47 2.04 -11.09
N PHE A 255 -6.44 1.40 -11.62
CA PHE A 255 -6.41 0.92 -13.01
C PHE A 255 -6.73 -0.57 -13.13
N HIS A 256 -7.40 -1.18 -12.14
CA HIS A 256 -7.72 -2.61 -12.13
C HIS A 256 -8.49 -3.05 -13.39
N GLY A 257 -9.36 -2.20 -13.93
CA GLY A 257 -10.12 -2.49 -15.14
C GLY A 257 -9.27 -2.66 -16.41
N PHE A 258 -8.02 -2.19 -16.40
CA PHE A 258 -7.06 -2.33 -17.50
C PHE A 258 -6.07 -3.48 -17.28
N ASN A 259 -6.21 -4.24 -16.18
CA ASN A 259 -5.30 -5.33 -15.86
C ASN A 259 -5.29 -6.39 -16.97
N TYR A 260 -4.10 -6.83 -17.33
CA TYR A 260 -3.87 -7.85 -18.33
C TYR A 260 -3.00 -8.96 -17.74
N THR A 261 -3.52 -10.18 -17.72
CA THR A 261 -2.83 -11.34 -17.16
C THR A 261 -2.07 -12.11 -18.24
N ILE A 262 -0.80 -12.41 -17.98
CA ILE A 262 0.09 -13.17 -18.87
C ILE A 262 0.56 -14.40 -18.10
N GLY A 263 -0.10 -15.54 -18.32
CA GLY A 263 0.17 -16.75 -17.53
C GLY A 263 -0.08 -16.51 -16.03
N SER A 264 0.98 -16.53 -15.21
CA SER A 264 0.92 -16.19 -13.79
C SER A 264 1.24 -14.73 -13.46
N LEU A 265 1.61 -13.92 -14.44
CA LEU A 265 1.99 -12.53 -14.25
C LEU A 265 0.74 -11.63 -14.30
N THR A 266 0.43 -10.98 -13.18
CA THR A 266 -0.80 -10.17 -13.01
C THR A 266 -0.53 -8.66 -12.98
N GLU A 267 0.70 -8.25 -13.31
CA GLU A 267 1.20 -6.90 -13.07
C GLU A 267 1.29 -6.05 -14.36
N TYR A 268 0.57 -6.46 -15.40
CA TYR A 268 0.57 -5.80 -16.71
C TYR A 268 -0.78 -5.16 -16.98
N PHE A 269 -0.77 -4.15 -17.84
CA PHE A 269 -1.93 -3.35 -18.19
C PHE A 269 -1.99 -3.10 -19.69
N LYS A 270 -3.21 -3.02 -20.22
CA LYS A 270 -3.49 -2.60 -21.59
C LYS A 270 -4.12 -1.23 -21.58
N PHE A 271 -3.32 -0.22 -21.92
CA PHE A 271 -3.79 1.15 -22.11
C PHE A 271 -3.79 1.48 -23.61
N ASN A 272 -4.76 2.27 -24.06
CA ASN A 272 -4.61 2.93 -25.36
C ASN A 272 -3.53 4.04 -25.24
N ALA A 273 -3.10 4.59 -26.38
CA ALA A 273 -2.01 5.57 -26.39
C ALA A 273 -2.35 6.85 -25.59
N SER A 274 -3.60 7.30 -25.61
CA SER A 274 -4.05 8.49 -24.89
C SER A 274 -4.06 8.26 -23.37
N ASP A 275 -4.57 7.11 -22.92
CA ASP A 275 -4.61 6.72 -21.51
C ASP A 275 -3.19 6.58 -20.96
N ALA A 276 -2.32 5.88 -21.68
CA ALA A 276 -0.92 5.69 -21.28
C ALA A 276 -0.18 7.02 -21.14
N GLN A 277 -0.39 7.95 -22.09
CA GLN A 277 0.21 9.28 -22.04
C GLN A 277 -0.33 10.10 -20.86
N SER A 278 -1.64 10.05 -20.60
CA SER A 278 -2.28 10.75 -19.48
C SER A 278 -1.77 10.23 -18.14
N ILE A 279 -1.64 8.91 -18.00
CA ILE A 279 -1.08 8.25 -16.81
C ILE A 279 0.38 8.65 -16.61
N LEU A 280 1.19 8.70 -17.67
CA LEU A 280 2.58 9.11 -17.58
C LEU A 280 2.72 10.57 -17.13
N ILE A 281 1.91 11.48 -17.69
CA ILE A 281 1.88 12.89 -17.27
C ILE A 281 1.53 12.99 -15.79
N GLU A 282 0.50 12.24 -15.36
CA GLU A 282 0.07 12.22 -13.97
C GLU A 282 1.17 11.69 -13.02
N LEU A 283 1.86 10.61 -13.39
CA LEU A 283 3.01 10.10 -12.64
C LEU A 283 4.16 11.13 -12.58
N GLN A 284 4.40 11.86 -13.66
CA GLN A 284 5.42 12.92 -13.73
C GLN A 284 5.07 14.14 -12.86
N GLN A 285 3.78 14.39 -12.61
CA GLN A 285 3.32 15.45 -11.70
C GLN A 285 3.50 15.10 -10.22
N MET A 286 3.82 13.85 -9.88
CA MET A 286 4.17 13.51 -8.50
C MET A 286 5.46 14.23 -8.10
N LEU A 287 5.37 15.07 -7.06
CA LEU A 287 6.54 15.74 -6.51
C LEU A 287 7.60 14.71 -6.10
N PRO A 288 8.90 14.98 -6.31
CA PRO A 288 9.96 14.15 -5.74
C PRO A 288 9.76 13.98 -4.23
N LYS A 289 9.88 12.74 -3.73
CA LYS A 289 9.72 12.47 -2.30
C LYS A 289 10.95 13.01 -1.56
N THR A 290 10.74 14.09 -0.83
CA THR A 290 11.71 14.58 0.15
C THR A 290 11.48 13.83 1.46
N LEU A 291 12.53 13.17 1.95
CA LEU A 291 12.47 12.41 3.19
C LEU A 291 12.64 13.37 4.38
N SER A 292 11.73 13.28 5.34
CA SER A 292 11.87 13.92 6.65
C SER A 292 12.97 13.23 7.47
N GLU A 293 13.45 13.90 8.53
CA GLU A 293 14.47 13.36 9.43
C GLU A 293 14.07 11.99 10.02
N VAL A 294 12.79 11.85 10.41
CA VAL A 294 12.26 10.58 10.94
C VAL A 294 12.25 9.47 9.89
N GLU A 295 12.04 9.79 8.61
CA GLU A 295 12.10 8.81 7.52
C GLU A 295 13.55 8.40 7.20
N ILE A 296 14.48 9.35 7.26
CA ILE A 296 15.93 9.09 7.12
C ILE A 296 16.41 8.18 8.26
N ASP A 297 15.99 8.44 9.50
CA ASP A 297 16.26 7.60 10.67
C ASP A 297 15.78 6.15 10.47
N ILE A 298 14.56 5.98 9.94
CA ILE A 298 13.99 4.67 9.63
C ILE A 298 14.83 3.93 8.57
N LEU A 299 15.29 4.63 7.52
CA LEU A 299 16.08 4.02 6.46
C LEU A 299 17.47 3.59 6.95
N THR A 300 18.13 4.44 7.73
CA THR A 300 19.49 4.23 8.24
C THR A 300 19.56 3.23 9.40
N ASN A 301 18.41 2.79 9.94
CA ASN A 301 18.34 1.98 11.16
C ASN A 301 19.05 2.65 12.35
N ASN A 302 19.09 3.99 12.39
CA ASN A 302 19.67 4.70 13.52
C ASN A 302 18.82 4.39 14.76
N SER A 303 19.37 3.50 15.58
CA SER A 303 18.67 2.90 16.72
C SER A 303 18.82 3.75 17.97
N THR A 304 18.97 5.07 17.81
CA THR A 304 19.21 5.99 18.94
C THR A 304 18.06 5.99 19.95
N PHE A 305 16.91 5.39 19.61
CA PHE A 305 15.77 5.27 20.52
C PHE A 305 15.50 3.89 21.12
N ILE A 306 16.11 2.78 20.68
CA ILE A 306 15.63 1.47 21.17
C ILE A 306 16.69 0.36 21.24
N GLN A 307 17.53 0.42 22.28
CA GLN A 307 18.03 -0.78 22.95
C GLN A 307 17.36 -0.88 24.32
N VAL A 308 16.14 -1.40 24.35
CA VAL A 308 15.60 -1.95 25.60
C VAL A 308 16.06 -3.41 25.61
N ALA A 309 16.98 -3.73 26.53
CA ALA A 309 17.35 -5.11 26.81
C ALA A 309 16.09 -5.90 27.17
N ILE A 310 15.93 -7.07 26.55
CA ILE A 310 14.91 -8.07 26.91
C ILE A 310 15.30 -8.71 28.23
#